data_AF-A0A6I7PNA6-F1
#
_entry.id   AF-A0A6I7PNA6-F1
#
_cell.length_a   1.000
_cell.length_b   1.000
_cell.length_c   1.000
_cell.angle_alpha   90.00
_cell.angle_beta   90.00
_cell.angle_gamma   90.00
#
_symmetry.space_group_name_H-M   'P 1'
#
loop_
_entity.id
_entity.type
_entity.pdbx_description
1 polymer ?
#
loop_
_entity_poly.entity_id
_entity_poly.type
_entity_poly.pdbx_seq_one_letter_code
_entity_poly.pdbx_strand_id
1 'polypeptide(L)'
;MLAATSKARPTPRRRAIAAAALFAGALALPGAPALGADASERLSALDAAAIEAMIEIVAHDNEDASTRLRLAAMLERVGERTHAAELVREAAAIDEALRTHLERPDIEACQTCDRSTGADVILGDINGIANYGFDGDLADGVSAYAVGTTSCNIGDEIMSWNDEVHPVIAQNMHRIKDGRFEQIGMSWLKHGFCALQQNLCGPCEGPAGCPQVLYPNCSDPYSAGLNGTQSLLGPRWEVNPSAGTYVLPFDSPPIENNLIDRRLQVRNADVAPEHNPGALYFVEGIYIHLEDAQAGNALNNASYRRVNINLNGQQTQYRASFVVNNPTRVGLPAVYAWQEYDPEVRIDIVDIPDEGGEGMPARILIATRVSEIEDDVWRYVYAIQNLNSDRGVRAFRLPSPGLADSGYTAEFHAPDYHSGDGVDGVTIENTPWEFTPSTGVAAWATENYSENPNANALRWGTVYTFTITTPGRPPEEGDCVLGLFKPGAGPASLAVSLPAPGGCFLAGDVTGDGEVGFDDLSEVLSGFGETYGFEDLSAVLATFGASC
;
A
#
# COMPACT_ATOMS: atom_id res chain seq x y z
N MET A 1 -56.51 20.71 -52.57
CA MET A 1 -55.31 19.97 -53.02
C MET A 1 -54.09 20.84 -52.79
N LEU A 2 -53.28 20.52 -51.78
CA LEU A 2 -51.84 20.81 -51.74
C LEU A 2 -51.25 19.99 -50.59
N ALA A 3 -50.29 19.14 -50.95
CA ALA A 3 -49.76 18.04 -50.17
C ALA A 3 -48.68 18.50 -49.17
N ALA A 4 -48.69 17.92 -47.98
CA ALA A 4 -47.63 18.04 -46.99
C ALA A 4 -46.47 17.10 -47.36
N THR A 5 -45.26 17.65 -47.48
CA THR A 5 -44.02 16.89 -47.67
C THR A 5 -43.50 16.38 -46.32
N SER A 6 -43.44 15.06 -46.20
CA SER A 6 -42.76 14.34 -45.12
C SER A 6 -41.25 14.61 -45.17
N LYS A 7 -40.66 15.13 -44.08
CA LYS A 7 -39.22 15.05 -43.84
C LYS A 7 -38.89 13.61 -43.46
N ALA A 8 -38.20 12.89 -44.33
CA ALA A 8 -37.76 11.52 -44.10
C ALA A 8 -36.81 11.43 -42.90
N ARG A 9 -37.03 10.45 -42.01
CA ARG A 9 -36.07 10.05 -40.97
C ARG A 9 -34.77 9.57 -41.63
N PRO A 10 -33.59 9.99 -41.14
CA PRO A 10 -32.32 9.53 -41.70
C PRO A 10 -32.14 8.02 -41.48
N THR A 11 -31.50 7.36 -42.43
CA THR A 11 -31.22 5.92 -42.43
C THR A 11 -30.21 5.53 -41.34
N PRO A 12 -30.18 4.25 -40.89
CA PRO A 12 -29.30 3.77 -39.81
C PRO A 12 -27.82 4.10 -40.03
N ARG A 13 -27.36 3.98 -41.28
CA ARG A 13 -25.98 4.30 -41.68
C ARG A 13 -25.60 5.77 -41.49
N ARG A 14 -26.57 6.70 -41.59
CA ARG A 14 -26.36 8.14 -41.34
C ARG A 14 -26.37 8.49 -39.85
N ARG A 15 -27.06 7.69 -39.01
CA ARG A 15 -26.98 7.79 -37.55
C ARG A 15 -25.62 7.29 -37.04
N ALA A 16 -25.11 6.20 -37.61
CA ALA A 16 -23.78 5.67 -37.29
C ALA A 16 -22.67 6.69 -37.61
N ILE A 17 -22.74 7.40 -38.74
CA ILE A 17 -21.77 8.44 -39.10
C ILE A 17 -21.87 9.67 -38.18
N ALA A 18 -23.08 10.06 -37.77
CA ALA A 18 -23.29 11.17 -36.83
C ALA A 18 -22.81 10.82 -35.40
N ALA A 19 -23.01 9.57 -34.97
CA ALA A 19 -22.49 9.06 -33.70
C ALA A 19 -20.96 8.94 -33.70
N ALA A 20 -20.36 8.48 -34.81
CA ALA A 20 -18.91 8.44 -35.00
C ALA A 20 -18.28 9.85 -35.02
N ALA A 21 -18.97 10.86 -35.58
CA ALA A 21 -18.51 12.25 -35.57
C ALA A 21 -18.60 12.91 -34.17
N LEU A 22 -19.57 12.49 -33.34
CA LEU A 22 -19.63 12.83 -31.92
C LEU A 22 -18.51 12.13 -31.12
N PHE A 23 -18.16 10.90 -31.50
CA PHE A 23 -17.09 10.10 -30.89
C PHE A 23 -15.69 10.64 -31.20
N ALA A 24 -15.45 11.12 -32.42
CA ALA A 24 -14.18 11.76 -32.81
C ALA A 24 -13.91 13.08 -32.08
N GLY A 25 -14.94 13.73 -31.53
CA GLY A 25 -14.79 14.93 -30.69
C GLY A 25 -14.44 14.63 -29.22
N ALA A 26 -14.63 13.39 -28.75
CA ALA A 26 -14.31 12.96 -27.38
C ALA A 26 -12.94 12.25 -27.28
N LEU A 27 -12.39 11.81 -28.41
CA LEU A 27 -11.00 11.36 -28.54
C LEU A 27 -10.13 12.59 -28.81
N ALA A 28 -9.48 13.12 -27.78
CA ALA A 28 -8.50 14.20 -27.91
C ALA A 28 -7.31 13.72 -28.76
N LEU A 29 -7.27 14.16 -30.03
CA LEU A 29 -6.01 14.28 -30.78
C LEU A 29 -5.29 15.57 -30.33
N PRO A 30 -3.96 15.64 -30.37
CA PRO A 30 -3.22 16.82 -29.95
C PRO A 30 -3.61 18.03 -30.82
N GLY A 31 -4.15 19.09 -30.20
CA GLY A 31 -4.41 20.39 -30.84
C GLY A 31 -5.88 20.83 -31.01
N ALA A 32 -6.88 20.14 -30.45
CA ALA A 32 -8.28 20.60 -30.50
C ALA A 32 -8.64 21.50 -29.29
N PRO A 33 -9.43 22.58 -29.48
CA PRO A 33 -9.82 23.46 -28.38
C PRO A 33 -10.79 22.78 -27.42
N ALA A 34 -10.62 23.03 -26.11
CA ALA A 34 -11.40 22.42 -25.03
C ALA A 34 -12.92 22.64 -25.19
N LEU A 35 -13.69 21.55 -25.13
CA LEU A 35 -15.16 21.58 -25.11
C LEU A 35 -15.65 21.87 -23.69
N GLY A 36 -16.34 23.00 -23.52
CA GLY A 36 -16.98 23.40 -22.27
C GLY A 36 -18.23 22.59 -21.91
N ALA A 37 -18.89 22.99 -20.81
CA ALA A 37 -19.95 22.33 -20.03
C ALA A 37 -21.16 21.68 -20.77
N ASP A 38 -21.22 21.68 -22.11
CA ASP A 38 -22.26 21.05 -22.95
C ASP A 38 -22.08 19.52 -23.10
N ALA A 39 -20.94 18.94 -22.71
CA ALA A 39 -20.70 17.50 -22.81
C ALA A 39 -21.54 16.67 -21.82
N SER A 40 -21.79 17.18 -20.62
CA SER A 40 -22.58 16.50 -19.58
C SER A 40 -24.08 16.47 -19.91
N GLU A 41 -24.59 17.45 -20.64
CA GLU A 41 -26.00 17.53 -21.06
C GLU A 41 -26.28 16.65 -22.30
N ARG A 42 -25.25 16.33 -23.09
CA ARG A 42 -25.35 15.42 -24.24
C ARG A 42 -25.28 13.94 -23.85
N LEU A 43 -24.59 13.60 -22.76
CA LEU A 43 -24.53 12.21 -22.25
C LEU A 43 -25.86 11.73 -21.65
N SER A 44 -26.65 12.62 -21.04
CA SER A 44 -27.95 12.29 -20.45
C SER A 44 -29.07 12.04 -21.48
N ALA A 45 -28.78 12.25 -22.77
CA ALA A 45 -29.73 12.12 -23.88
C ALA A 45 -29.58 10.82 -24.70
N LEU A 46 -28.74 9.87 -24.25
CA LEU A 46 -28.63 8.56 -24.89
C LEU A 46 -29.95 7.78 -24.72
N ASP A 47 -30.68 7.58 -25.82
CA ASP A 47 -31.88 6.74 -25.83
C ASP A 47 -31.51 5.25 -25.91
N ALA A 48 -32.48 4.37 -25.61
CA ALA A 48 -32.29 2.92 -25.65
C ALA A 48 -31.78 2.40 -27.02
N ALA A 49 -32.06 3.10 -28.12
CA ALA A 49 -31.60 2.73 -29.46
C ALA A 49 -30.14 3.11 -29.71
N ALA A 50 -29.63 4.16 -29.05
CA ALA A 50 -28.20 4.47 -29.05
C ALA A 50 -27.41 3.44 -28.22
N ILE A 51 -27.99 2.94 -27.13
CA ILE A 51 -27.40 1.87 -26.29
C ILE A 51 -27.31 0.55 -27.09
N GLU A 52 -28.39 0.14 -27.77
CA GLU A 52 -28.37 -1.05 -28.62
C GLU A 52 -27.34 -0.94 -29.76
N ALA A 53 -27.21 0.22 -30.40
CA ALA A 53 -26.24 0.42 -31.47
C ALA A 53 -24.78 0.37 -30.97
N MET A 54 -24.51 0.78 -29.72
CA MET A 54 -23.19 0.64 -29.11
C MET A 54 -22.86 -0.81 -28.76
N ILE A 55 -23.84 -1.57 -28.26
CA ILE A 55 -23.72 -3.02 -28.03
C ILE A 55 -23.44 -3.75 -29.35
N GLU A 56 -24.13 -3.41 -30.44
CA GLU A 56 -23.88 -4.00 -31.77
C GLU A 56 -22.48 -3.71 -32.32
N ILE A 57 -21.89 -2.55 -32.02
CA ILE A 57 -20.53 -2.20 -32.46
C ILE A 57 -19.49 -3.03 -31.71
N VAL A 58 -19.68 -3.26 -30.40
CA VAL A 58 -18.79 -4.12 -29.60
C VAL A 58 -18.94 -5.60 -29.96
N ALA A 59 -20.14 -6.03 -30.36
CA ALA A 59 -20.37 -7.37 -30.91
C ALA A 59 -19.65 -7.62 -32.25
N HIS A 60 -19.05 -6.60 -32.88
CA HIS A 60 -18.26 -6.75 -34.10
C HIS A 60 -16.78 -7.05 -33.84
N ASP A 61 -16.31 -6.91 -32.59
CA ASP A 61 -14.95 -7.27 -32.19
C ASP A 61 -14.99 -8.16 -30.93
N ASN A 62 -15.03 -9.46 -31.17
CA ASN A 62 -15.21 -10.47 -30.12
C ASN A 62 -13.94 -10.73 -29.28
N GLU A 63 -12.84 -10.03 -29.55
CA GLU A 63 -11.53 -10.28 -28.91
C GLU A 63 -10.95 -9.06 -28.15
N ASP A 64 -11.64 -7.91 -28.11
CA ASP A 64 -11.16 -6.72 -27.38
C ASP A 64 -11.81 -6.55 -26.00
N ALA A 65 -11.07 -6.91 -24.94
CA ALA A 65 -11.48 -6.73 -23.55
C ALA A 65 -11.49 -5.25 -23.10
N SER A 66 -10.61 -4.40 -23.65
CA SER A 66 -10.49 -2.98 -23.28
C SER A 66 -11.70 -2.18 -23.76
N THR A 67 -12.20 -2.46 -24.97
CA THR A 67 -13.42 -1.80 -25.48
C THR A 67 -14.66 -2.16 -24.66
N ARG A 68 -14.78 -3.42 -24.20
CA ARG A 68 -15.87 -3.88 -23.32
C ARG A 68 -15.83 -3.20 -21.96
N LEU A 69 -14.66 -3.08 -21.35
CA LEU A 69 -14.48 -2.38 -20.06
C LEU A 69 -14.83 -0.89 -20.15
N ARG A 70 -14.40 -0.21 -21.23
CA ARG A 70 -14.73 1.19 -21.46
C ARG A 70 -16.23 1.40 -21.63
N LEU A 71 -16.92 0.51 -22.35
CA LEU A 71 -18.37 0.57 -22.51
C LEU A 71 -19.12 0.25 -21.21
N ALA A 72 -18.63 -0.73 -20.42
CA ALA A 72 -19.19 -1.05 -19.11
C ALA A 72 -19.15 0.15 -18.16
N ALA A 73 -18.01 0.85 -18.09
CA ALA A 73 -17.86 2.06 -17.29
C ALA A 73 -18.81 3.20 -17.74
N MET A 74 -19.11 3.28 -19.04
CA MET A 74 -20.08 4.26 -19.57
C MET A 74 -21.53 3.87 -19.20
N LEU A 75 -21.89 2.59 -19.30
CA LEU A 75 -23.23 2.09 -18.95
C LEU A 75 -23.51 2.21 -17.46
N GLU A 76 -22.50 2.02 -16.61
CA GLU A 76 -22.63 2.26 -15.17
C GLU A 76 -22.99 3.72 -14.86
N ARG A 77 -22.36 4.68 -15.55
CA ARG A 77 -22.60 6.13 -15.37
C ARG A 77 -24.00 6.58 -15.78
N VAL A 78 -24.68 5.81 -16.65
CA VAL A 78 -26.07 6.08 -17.06
C VAL A 78 -27.09 5.17 -16.34
N GLY A 79 -26.65 4.39 -15.35
CA GLY A 79 -27.53 3.57 -14.51
C GLY A 79 -27.85 2.16 -15.05
N GLU A 80 -27.28 1.77 -16.19
CA GLU A 80 -27.49 0.48 -16.85
C GLU A 80 -26.57 -0.61 -16.28
N ARG A 81 -26.69 -0.85 -14.97
CA ARG A 81 -25.79 -1.72 -14.19
C ARG A 81 -25.78 -3.19 -14.65
N THR A 82 -26.91 -3.70 -15.15
CA THR A 82 -27.02 -5.08 -15.62
C THR A 82 -26.20 -5.32 -16.88
N HIS A 83 -26.30 -4.41 -17.85
CA HIS A 83 -25.53 -4.47 -19.10
C HIS A 83 -24.04 -4.17 -18.87
N ALA A 84 -23.72 -3.25 -17.96
CA ALA A 84 -22.34 -3.01 -17.54
C ALA A 84 -21.69 -4.27 -16.94
N ALA A 85 -22.41 -4.98 -16.06
CA ALA A 85 -21.92 -6.22 -15.44
C ALA A 85 -21.75 -7.35 -16.46
N GLU A 86 -22.59 -7.42 -17.49
CA GLU A 86 -22.46 -8.41 -18.57
C GLU A 86 -21.20 -8.17 -19.42
N LEU A 87 -20.93 -6.91 -19.80
CA LEU A 87 -19.71 -6.55 -20.54
C LEU A 87 -18.42 -6.78 -19.74
N VAL A 88 -18.45 -6.58 -18.41
CA VAL A 88 -17.31 -6.91 -17.54
C VAL A 88 -17.05 -8.41 -17.53
N ARG A 89 -18.11 -9.24 -17.45
CA ARG A 89 -17.99 -10.71 -17.55
C ARG A 89 -17.47 -11.16 -18.92
N GLU A 90 -17.93 -10.54 -20.00
CA GLU A 90 -17.41 -10.81 -21.34
C GLU A 90 -15.94 -10.40 -21.51
N ALA A 91 -15.54 -9.26 -20.95
CA ALA A 91 -14.14 -8.83 -20.95
C ALA A 91 -13.26 -9.81 -20.17
N ALA A 92 -13.74 -10.30 -19.03
CA ALA A 92 -13.05 -11.31 -18.22
C ALA A 92 -12.93 -12.67 -18.94
N ALA A 93 -13.85 -13.01 -19.83
CA ALA A 93 -13.75 -14.22 -20.65
C ALA A 93 -12.70 -14.12 -21.76
N ILE A 94 -12.22 -12.91 -22.07
CA ILE A 94 -11.25 -12.62 -23.14
C ILE A 94 -9.85 -12.38 -22.56
N ASP A 95 -9.75 -11.72 -21.40
CA ASP A 95 -8.48 -11.37 -20.75
C ASP A 95 -8.28 -12.16 -19.44
N GLU A 96 -7.32 -13.07 -19.46
CA GLU A 96 -6.96 -13.96 -18.36
C GLU A 96 -6.46 -13.22 -17.11
N ALA A 97 -5.77 -12.09 -17.28
CA ALA A 97 -5.29 -11.27 -16.17
C ALA A 97 -6.46 -10.53 -15.50
N LEU A 98 -7.39 -10.01 -16.29
CA LEU A 98 -8.63 -9.40 -15.81
C LEU A 98 -9.54 -10.43 -15.12
N ARG A 99 -9.63 -11.65 -15.67
CA ARG A 99 -10.31 -12.79 -15.05
C ARG A 99 -9.75 -13.08 -13.66
N THR A 100 -8.43 -13.21 -13.57
CA THR A 100 -7.71 -13.46 -12.31
C THR A 100 -7.90 -12.32 -11.30
N HIS A 101 -8.08 -11.09 -11.77
CA HIS A 101 -8.32 -9.92 -10.92
C HIS A 101 -9.77 -9.83 -10.42
N LEU A 102 -10.75 -10.22 -11.25
CA LEU A 102 -12.19 -10.19 -10.92
C LEU A 102 -12.66 -11.44 -10.16
N GLU A 103 -12.00 -12.58 -10.35
CA GLU A 103 -12.35 -13.86 -9.70
C GLU A 103 -11.67 -14.07 -8.34
N ARG A 104 -11.12 -13.02 -7.71
CA ARG A 104 -10.66 -13.16 -6.32
C ARG A 104 -11.87 -13.45 -5.42
N PRO A 105 -11.87 -14.55 -4.65
CA PRO A 105 -13.02 -14.92 -3.86
C PRO A 105 -13.37 -13.85 -2.82
N ASP A 106 -14.61 -13.36 -2.85
CA ASP A 106 -15.34 -13.25 -1.60
C ASP A 106 -15.23 -14.62 -0.88
N ILE A 107 -14.98 -14.63 0.43
CA ILE A 107 -14.76 -15.84 1.27
C ILE A 107 -15.77 -16.99 0.98
N GLU A 108 -16.93 -16.68 0.40
CA GLU A 108 -17.94 -17.64 -0.06
C GLU A 108 -17.48 -18.62 -1.17
N ALA A 109 -16.42 -18.34 -1.94
CA ALA A 109 -15.98 -19.23 -3.03
C ALA A 109 -14.95 -20.32 -2.63
N CYS A 110 -14.54 -20.41 -1.35
CA CYS A 110 -13.54 -21.38 -0.89
C CYS A 110 -14.14 -22.79 -0.59
N GLN A 111 -14.95 -23.34 -1.49
CA GLN A 111 -15.40 -24.75 -1.38
C GLN A 111 -14.63 -25.71 -2.28
N THR A 112 -13.83 -25.21 -3.22
CA THR A 112 -13.09 -26.04 -4.20
C THR A 112 -11.72 -25.49 -4.62
N CYS A 113 -11.13 -24.52 -3.91
CA CYS A 113 -9.72 -24.20 -4.12
C CYS A 113 -8.90 -25.35 -3.52
N ASP A 114 -7.91 -25.87 -4.26
CA ASP A 114 -6.92 -26.78 -3.69
C ASP A 114 -6.34 -26.10 -2.44
N ARG A 115 -6.52 -26.74 -1.29
CA ARG A 115 -5.98 -26.25 -0.01
C ARG A 115 -4.47 -26.11 -0.15
N SER A 116 -3.89 -25.11 0.51
CA SER A 116 -2.45 -25.09 0.73
C SER A 116 -2.06 -26.36 1.48
N THR A 117 -0.92 -26.93 1.07
CA THR A 117 -0.37 -28.10 1.76
C THR A 117 0.16 -27.65 3.12
N GLY A 118 -0.19 -28.38 4.17
CA GLY A 118 0.19 -28.07 5.55
C GLY A 118 -0.78 -27.12 6.24
N ALA A 119 -0.31 -26.56 7.36
CA ALA A 119 -0.99 -25.52 8.10
C ALA A 119 -0.97 -24.18 7.32
N ASP A 120 -2.09 -23.44 7.32
CA ASP A 120 -2.16 -22.11 6.70
C ASP A 120 -3.13 -21.23 7.44
N VAL A 121 -2.61 -20.24 8.19
CA VAL A 121 -3.43 -19.31 8.96
C VAL A 121 -3.52 -17.95 8.27
N ILE A 122 -4.73 -17.58 7.88
CA ILE A 122 -5.03 -16.23 7.37
C ILE A 122 -5.90 -15.44 8.36
N LEU A 123 -5.86 -14.11 8.25
CA LEU A 123 -6.82 -13.25 8.94
C LEU A 123 -8.08 -13.08 8.06
N GLY A 124 -9.11 -13.88 8.32
CA GLY A 124 -10.36 -13.91 7.57
C GLY A 124 -11.30 -12.72 7.79
N ASP A 125 -11.31 -12.10 8.97
CA ASP A 125 -12.05 -10.84 9.18
C ASP A 125 -11.48 -9.97 10.31
N ILE A 126 -11.44 -8.65 10.11
CA ILE A 126 -11.27 -7.67 11.19
C ILE A 126 -12.68 -7.28 11.68
N ASN A 127 -13.10 -7.90 12.78
CA ASN A 127 -14.52 -8.05 13.14
C ASN A 127 -15.03 -7.08 14.24
N GLY A 128 -14.16 -6.22 14.78
CA GLY A 128 -14.53 -5.29 15.85
C GLY A 128 -13.47 -4.23 16.13
N ILE A 129 -13.86 -3.16 16.83
CA ILE A 129 -12.94 -2.11 17.29
C ILE A 129 -13.25 -1.78 18.75
N ALA A 130 -12.21 -1.79 19.61
CA ALA A 130 -12.24 -1.27 20.95
C ALA A 130 -11.52 0.09 20.97
N ASN A 131 -12.11 1.07 21.65
CA ASN A 131 -11.54 2.39 21.89
C ASN A 131 -11.32 2.51 23.41
N TYR A 132 -10.08 2.52 23.89
CA TYR A 132 -9.79 2.41 25.33
C TYR A 132 -9.74 3.77 26.02
N GLY A 133 -8.98 4.70 25.45
CA GLY A 133 -8.72 6.00 26.05
C GLY A 133 -7.63 6.74 25.30
N PHE A 134 -7.09 7.78 25.93
CA PHE A 134 -5.93 8.51 25.45
C PHE A 134 -5.05 8.90 26.64
N ASP A 135 -3.79 9.20 26.36
CA ASP A 135 -2.83 9.79 27.30
C ASP A 135 -2.34 11.14 26.74
N GLY A 136 -2.04 12.09 27.63
CA GLY A 136 -1.71 13.47 27.25
C GLY A 136 -2.92 14.30 26.80
N ASP A 137 -2.64 15.44 26.17
CA ASP A 137 -3.66 16.38 25.68
C ASP A 137 -4.29 15.90 24.35
N LEU A 138 -5.51 16.35 24.03
CA LEU A 138 -6.20 15.89 22.81
C LEU A 138 -5.42 16.19 21.52
N ALA A 139 -4.69 17.32 21.44
CA ALA A 139 -3.96 17.70 20.23
C ALA A 139 -2.71 16.83 19.99
N ASP A 140 -1.90 16.62 21.04
CA ASP A 140 -0.55 16.04 20.92
C ASP A 140 -0.39 14.70 21.65
N GLY A 141 -1.45 14.22 22.31
CA GLY A 141 -1.46 12.97 23.05
C GLY A 141 -1.55 11.73 22.17
N VAL A 142 -1.74 10.58 22.80
CA VAL A 142 -1.82 9.27 22.14
C VAL A 142 -3.16 8.62 22.44
N SER A 143 -3.90 8.22 21.41
CA SER A 143 -5.11 7.41 21.55
C SER A 143 -4.78 5.92 21.43
N ALA A 144 -5.48 5.09 22.20
CA ALA A 144 -5.32 3.64 22.19
C ALA A 144 -6.57 2.90 21.68
N TYR A 145 -6.31 1.96 20.78
CA TYR A 145 -7.30 1.12 20.13
C TYR A 145 -6.94 -0.36 20.26
N ALA A 146 -7.87 -1.21 19.88
CA ALA A 146 -7.60 -2.59 19.48
C ALA A 146 -8.65 -3.01 18.44
N VAL A 147 -8.30 -3.99 17.61
CA VAL A 147 -9.18 -4.56 16.60
C VAL A 147 -9.42 -6.03 16.89
N GLY A 148 -10.66 -6.47 16.70
CA GLY A 148 -11.01 -7.87 16.76
C GLY A 148 -10.60 -8.57 15.47
N THR A 149 -10.20 -9.82 15.56
CA THR A 149 -9.68 -10.60 14.44
C THR A 149 -10.31 -11.99 14.45
N THR A 150 -10.73 -12.47 13.29
CA THR A 150 -11.08 -13.87 13.06
C THR A 150 -10.03 -14.50 12.18
N SER A 151 -9.32 -15.49 12.70
CA SER A 151 -8.38 -16.31 11.90
C SER A 151 -9.11 -17.43 11.17
N CYS A 152 -8.48 -17.96 10.14
CA CYS A 152 -8.93 -19.08 9.34
C CYS A 152 -7.78 -20.03 9.07
N ASN A 153 -7.99 -21.32 9.32
CA ASN A 153 -7.08 -22.35 8.80
C ASN A 153 -7.57 -22.77 7.42
N ILE A 154 -6.94 -22.29 6.35
CA ILE A 154 -7.28 -22.63 4.96
C ILE A 154 -6.42 -23.77 4.40
N GLY A 155 -5.52 -24.31 5.22
CA GLY A 155 -4.67 -25.45 4.88
C GLY A 155 -5.37 -26.79 5.07
N ASP A 156 -4.66 -27.88 4.84
CA ASP A 156 -5.16 -29.25 4.95
C ASP A 156 -4.75 -29.99 6.24
N GLU A 157 -3.94 -29.36 7.09
CA GLU A 157 -3.51 -29.91 8.39
C GLU A 157 -4.13 -29.17 9.60
N ILE A 158 -4.27 -29.89 10.72
CA ILE A 158 -4.70 -29.30 12.00
C ILE A 158 -3.54 -28.51 12.59
N MET A 159 -3.81 -27.27 12.99
CA MET A 159 -2.82 -26.39 13.62
C MET A 159 -2.87 -26.46 15.14
N SER A 160 -1.73 -26.36 15.80
CA SER A 160 -1.60 -26.17 17.24
C SER A 160 -2.09 -24.79 17.68
N TRP A 161 -2.69 -24.70 18.86
CA TRP A 161 -3.17 -23.45 19.47
C TRP A 161 -3.05 -23.50 20.99
N ASN A 162 -1.92 -24.03 21.45
CA ASN A 162 -1.62 -24.33 22.85
C ASN A 162 -0.65 -23.32 23.48
N ASP A 163 -0.38 -23.46 24.77
CA ASP A 163 0.49 -22.54 25.52
C ASP A 163 1.91 -22.41 24.92
N GLU A 164 2.44 -23.44 24.25
CA GLU A 164 3.77 -23.43 23.62
C GLU A 164 3.75 -23.04 22.14
N VAL A 165 2.68 -23.41 21.41
CA VAL A 165 2.51 -23.16 19.99
C VAL A 165 1.12 -22.59 19.73
N HIS A 166 1.07 -21.28 19.60
CA HIS A 166 -0.10 -20.47 19.26
C HIS A 166 0.32 -19.27 18.40
N PRO A 167 -0.62 -18.59 17.71
CA PRO A 167 -0.26 -17.43 16.93
C PRO A 167 -0.04 -16.20 17.81
N VAL A 168 0.87 -15.35 17.36
CA VAL A 168 1.00 -13.97 17.85
C VAL A 168 0.44 -13.01 16.82
N ILE A 169 -0.31 -12.01 17.27
CA ILE A 169 -1.16 -11.18 16.40
C ILE A 169 -0.78 -9.72 16.54
N ALA A 170 -0.20 -9.15 15.47
CA ALA A 170 0.09 -7.73 15.36
C ALA A 170 -1.17 -6.94 14.95
N GLN A 171 -1.27 -5.71 15.42
CA GLN A 171 -2.29 -4.75 14.97
C GLN A 171 -1.59 -3.44 14.59
N ASN A 172 -1.96 -2.87 13.44
CA ASN A 172 -1.41 -1.59 12.97
C ASN A 172 -2.52 -0.64 12.53
N MET A 173 -2.22 0.66 12.47
CA MET A 173 -3.06 1.67 11.84
C MET A 173 -2.26 2.45 10.80
N HIS A 174 -2.88 2.69 9.65
CA HIS A 174 -2.29 3.33 8.49
C HIS A 174 -3.14 4.52 8.03
N ARG A 175 -2.49 5.48 7.38
CA ARG A 175 -3.09 6.69 6.80
C ARG A 175 -2.68 6.81 5.34
N ILE A 176 -3.64 7.10 4.47
CA ILE A 176 -3.37 7.69 3.14
C ILE A 176 -3.71 9.17 3.21
N LYS A 177 -2.75 10.04 2.89
CA LYS A 177 -2.92 11.50 2.88
C LYS A 177 -1.92 12.13 1.93
N ASP A 178 -2.36 13.13 1.16
CA ASP A 178 -1.51 13.91 0.23
C ASP A 178 -0.66 13.04 -0.73
N GLY A 179 -1.25 11.93 -1.19
CA GLY A 179 -0.58 10.99 -2.09
C GLY A 179 0.47 10.10 -1.41
N ARG A 180 0.51 10.02 -0.08
CA ARG A 180 1.41 9.15 0.70
C ARG A 180 0.64 8.10 1.48
N PHE A 181 1.23 6.92 1.64
CA PHE A 181 0.80 5.89 2.60
C PHE A 181 1.77 5.83 3.76
N GLU A 182 1.27 5.92 4.99
CA GLU A 182 2.07 6.05 6.22
C GLU A 182 1.48 5.15 7.31
N GLN A 183 2.32 4.36 7.99
CA GLN A 183 1.89 3.69 9.22
C GLN A 183 1.98 4.65 10.39
N ILE A 184 0.85 4.91 11.04
CA ILE A 184 0.71 5.93 12.10
C ILE A 184 0.54 5.31 13.50
N GLY A 185 0.46 3.99 13.57
CA GLY A 185 0.37 3.29 14.85
C GLY A 185 0.64 1.81 14.75
N MET A 186 1.02 1.25 15.89
CA MET A 186 1.27 -0.18 16.08
C MET A 186 0.88 -0.59 17.50
N SER A 187 0.62 -1.89 17.69
CA SER A 187 0.50 -2.53 19.00
C SER A 187 1.66 -3.49 19.25
N TRP A 188 1.85 -3.90 20.50
CA TRP A 188 2.44 -5.18 20.84
C TRP A 188 1.57 -6.34 20.34
N LEU A 189 2.05 -7.57 20.45
CA LEU A 189 1.43 -8.75 19.85
C LEU A 189 0.49 -9.46 20.82
N LYS A 190 -0.75 -9.70 20.40
CA LYS A 190 -1.63 -10.57 21.19
C LYS A 190 -1.23 -12.03 21.02
N HIS A 191 -0.93 -12.69 22.13
CA HIS A 191 -0.71 -14.14 22.19
C HIS A 191 -2.04 -14.91 22.16
N GLY A 192 -2.11 -15.93 21.29
CA GLY A 192 -3.12 -16.99 21.29
C GLY A 192 -3.21 -17.74 22.63
N PHE A 193 -4.32 -18.43 22.85
CA PHE A 193 -4.49 -19.29 24.04
C PHE A 193 -5.39 -20.49 23.79
N CYS A 194 -6.32 -20.39 22.84
CA CYS A 194 -7.10 -21.50 22.29
C CYS A 194 -7.80 -21.03 21.02
N ALA A 195 -8.28 -21.99 20.23
CA ALA A 195 -9.01 -21.70 19.00
C ALA A 195 -10.47 -22.14 19.12
N LEU A 196 -11.41 -21.20 19.03
CA LEU A 196 -12.80 -21.53 18.77
C LEU A 196 -12.90 -22.18 17.37
N GLN A 197 -13.89 -23.05 17.17
CA GLN A 197 -14.08 -23.82 15.93
C GLN A 197 -15.33 -23.32 15.18
N GLN A 198 -15.26 -22.10 14.63
CA GLN A 198 -16.37 -21.46 13.92
C GLN A 198 -16.29 -21.67 12.41
N ASN A 199 -17.32 -21.22 11.67
CA ASN A 199 -17.52 -21.54 10.25
C ASN A 199 -17.26 -20.35 9.28
N LEU A 200 -16.49 -19.32 9.66
CA LEU A 200 -16.23 -18.18 8.77
C LEU A 200 -15.58 -18.63 7.45
N CYS A 201 -14.63 -19.56 7.51
CA CYS A 201 -13.81 -19.99 6.37
C CYS A 201 -14.44 -21.14 5.58
N GLY A 202 -15.56 -21.68 6.07
CA GLY A 202 -16.23 -22.85 5.52
C GLY A 202 -16.82 -23.75 6.61
N PRO A 203 -17.42 -24.89 6.23
CA PRO A 203 -17.90 -25.88 7.18
C PRO A 203 -16.73 -26.41 8.04
N CYS A 204 -16.81 -26.18 9.34
CA CYS A 204 -15.83 -26.58 10.31
C CYS A 204 -16.20 -27.93 10.94
N GLU A 205 -15.25 -28.85 10.97
CA GLU A 205 -15.41 -30.19 11.57
C GLU A 205 -14.76 -30.31 12.96
N GLY A 206 -14.15 -29.23 13.45
CA GLY A 206 -13.52 -29.17 14.77
C GLY A 206 -14.52 -29.29 15.93
N PRO A 207 -14.07 -29.75 17.11
CA PRO A 207 -14.93 -29.86 18.28
C PRO A 207 -15.32 -28.47 18.81
N ALA A 208 -16.57 -28.30 19.21
CA ALA A 208 -17.02 -27.05 19.83
C ALA A 208 -16.25 -26.72 21.11
N GLY A 209 -16.18 -25.42 21.46
CA GLY A 209 -15.50 -24.93 22.65
C GLY A 209 -14.20 -24.21 22.31
N CYS A 210 -13.19 -24.37 23.16
CA CYS A 210 -11.90 -23.68 23.13
C CYS A 210 -10.76 -24.72 23.11
N PRO A 211 -10.72 -25.62 22.10
CA PRO A 211 -9.61 -26.57 21.95
C PRO A 211 -8.28 -25.85 21.71
N GLN A 212 -7.20 -26.58 21.99
CA GLN A 212 -5.82 -26.11 21.82
C GLN A 212 -5.30 -26.41 20.41
N VAL A 213 -6.20 -26.42 19.42
CA VAL A 213 -5.92 -26.69 18.01
C VAL A 213 -6.94 -25.98 17.13
N LEU A 214 -6.58 -25.60 15.90
CA LEU A 214 -7.49 -25.09 14.87
C LEU A 214 -7.55 -26.06 13.68
N TYR A 215 -8.74 -26.64 13.44
CA TYR A 215 -8.94 -27.61 12.36
C TYR A 215 -9.01 -26.91 10.98
N PRO A 216 -8.73 -27.63 9.89
CA PRO A 216 -8.99 -27.14 8.53
C PRO A 216 -10.41 -26.59 8.36
N ASN A 217 -10.54 -25.50 7.61
CA ASN A 217 -11.76 -24.70 7.39
C ASN A 217 -12.35 -24.03 8.64
N CYS A 218 -11.81 -24.27 9.83
CA CYS A 218 -12.32 -23.65 11.04
C CYS A 218 -11.76 -22.25 11.22
N SER A 219 -12.53 -21.44 11.96
CA SER A 219 -12.16 -20.07 12.31
C SER A 219 -12.18 -19.83 13.80
N ASP A 220 -11.21 -19.04 14.27
CA ASP A 220 -11.12 -18.59 15.64
C ASP A 220 -11.25 -17.05 15.73
N PRO A 221 -12.37 -16.52 16.25
CA PRO A 221 -12.51 -15.09 16.53
C PRO A 221 -12.01 -14.69 17.91
N TYR A 222 -11.12 -13.71 17.92
CA TYR A 222 -10.82 -12.89 19.09
C TYR A 222 -11.52 -11.54 18.98
N SER A 223 -12.21 -11.15 20.06
CA SER A 223 -12.79 -9.81 20.15
C SER A 223 -11.69 -8.74 20.27
N ALA A 224 -12.02 -7.51 19.89
CA ALA A 224 -11.12 -6.36 20.09
C ALA A 224 -10.69 -6.19 21.56
N GLY A 225 -11.56 -6.54 22.51
CA GLY A 225 -11.24 -6.49 23.94
C GLY A 225 -10.16 -7.50 24.35
N LEU A 226 -10.23 -8.72 23.82
CA LEU A 226 -9.19 -9.74 24.02
C LEU A 226 -7.89 -9.30 23.36
N ASN A 227 -7.95 -8.79 22.14
CA ASN A 227 -6.80 -8.29 21.39
C ASN A 227 -6.15 -7.03 21.97
N GLY A 228 -6.84 -6.30 22.86
CA GLY A 228 -6.29 -5.18 23.61
C GLY A 228 -5.98 -5.49 25.09
N THR A 229 -5.99 -6.76 25.49
CA THR A 229 -5.70 -7.17 26.87
C THR A 229 -4.19 -7.14 27.12
N GLN A 230 -3.71 -6.12 27.82
CA GLN A 230 -2.27 -5.81 27.99
C GLN A 230 -1.44 -6.97 28.57
N SER A 231 -2.03 -7.82 29.41
CA SER A 231 -1.33 -9.00 29.96
C SER A 231 -1.11 -10.13 28.96
N LEU A 232 -1.78 -10.08 27.80
CA LEU A 232 -1.60 -11.01 26.68
C LEU A 232 -0.82 -10.37 25.53
N LEU A 233 -0.36 -9.12 25.71
CA LEU A 233 0.42 -8.40 24.73
C LEU A 233 1.90 -8.59 25.04
N GLY A 234 2.60 -9.30 24.15
CA GLY A 234 4.05 -9.52 24.16
C GLY A 234 4.77 -8.64 23.13
N PRO A 235 6.05 -8.32 23.34
CA PRO A 235 6.79 -7.41 22.49
C PRO A 235 7.08 -8.02 21.12
N ARG A 236 7.25 -7.19 20.09
CA ARG A 236 7.53 -7.64 18.72
C ARG A 236 8.95 -8.15 18.52
N TRP A 237 9.90 -7.61 19.28
CA TRP A 237 11.33 -7.89 19.08
C TRP A 237 11.72 -9.33 19.44
N GLU A 238 10.94 -10.03 20.28
CA GLU A 238 11.16 -11.43 20.69
C GLU A 238 10.66 -12.46 19.68
N VAL A 239 10.01 -12.01 18.60
CA VAL A 239 9.44 -12.88 17.57
C VAL A 239 10.36 -12.92 16.37
N ASN A 240 10.69 -14.13 15.91
CA ASN A 240 11.20 -14.35 14.56
C ASN A 240 10.00 -14.66 13.64
N PRO A 241 9.49 -13.66 12.90
CA PRO A 241 8.30 -13.80 12.06
C PRO A 241 8.49 -14.74 10.86
N SER A 242 9.71 -14.83 10.31
CA SER A 242 10.00 -15.68 9.15
C SER A 242 9.99 -17.17 9.52
N ALA A 243 10.35 -17.50 10.75
CA ALA A 243 10.32 -18.86 11.30
C ALA A 243 9.04 -19.16 12.11
N GLY A 244 8.19 -18.16 12.35
CA GLY A 244 7.00 -18.29 13.20
C GLY A 244 7.29 -18.61 14.68
N THR A 245 8.50 -18.32 15.17
CA THR A 245 8.93 -18.64 16.54
C THR A 245 9.01 -17.41 17.43
N TYR A 246 8.91 -17.62 18.75
CA TYR A 246 8.99 -16.57 19.75
C TYR A 246 9.47 -17.13 21.09
N VAL A 247 9.83 -16.25 22.02
CA VAL A 247 10.27 -16.60 23.39
C VAL A 247 9.08 -16.71 24.33
N LEU A 248 9.09 -17.72 25.21
CA LEU A 248 8.14 -17.87 26.32
C LEU A 248 8.87 -18.16 27.65
N PRO A 249 8.42 -17.58 28.78
CA PRO A 249 7.49 -16.44 28.84
C PRO A 249 8.12 -15.22 28.17
N PHE A 250 7.30 -14.39 27.53
CA PHE A 250 7.77 -13.16 26.88
C PHE A 250 8.18 -12.10 27.91
N ASP A 251 9.14 -11.27 27.55
CA ASP A 251 9.58 -10.13 28.35
C ASP A 251 8.49 -9.07 28.41
N SER A 252 8.15 -8.64 29.63
CA SER A 252 7.01 -7.76 29.84
C SER A 252 7.27 -6.74 30.95
N PRO A 253 7.96 -5.62 30.63
CA PRO A 253 8.15 -4.51 31.55
C PRO A 253 6.82 -4.07 32.17
N PRO A 254 6.77 -3.62 33.44
CA PRO A 254 5.52 -3.29 34.11
C PRO A 254 4.63 -2.34 33.29
N ILE A 255 3.32 -2.57 33.32
CA ILE A 255 2.35 -1.62 32.74
C ILE A 255 2.34 -0.37 33.63
N GLU A 256 2.69 0.78 33.06
CA GLU A 256 2.68 2.08 33.72
C GLU A 256 1.37 2.81 33.44
N ASN A 257 0.87 2.71 32.21
CA ASN A 257 -0.38 3.30 31.76
C ASN A 257 -1.39 2.21 31.36
N ASN A 258 -2.42 2.03 32.19
CA ASN A 258 -3.48 1.04 31.97
C ASN A 258 -4.46 1.39 30.82
N LEU A 259 -4.33 2.57 30.20
CA LEU A 259 -5.12 3.00 29.05
C LEU A 259 -4.43 2.70 27.73
N ILE A 260 -3.13 2.96 27.61
CA ILE A 260 -2.45 2.93 26.31
C ILE A 260 -1.36 1.87 26.18
N ASP A 261 -0.69 1.44 27.26
CA ASP A 261 0.51 0.61 27.11
C ASP A 261 0.24 -0.66 26.31
N ARG A 262 1.18 -1.01 25.42
CA ARG A 262 1.16 -2.22 24.58
C ARG A 262 0.01 -2.29 23.55
N ARG A 263 -1.08 -1.53 23.72
CA ARG A 263 -2.21 -1.49 22.76
C ARG A 263 -1.82 -0.80 21.46
N LEU A 264 -2.72 -0.78 20.48
CA LEU A 264 -2.51 -0.03 19.24
C LEU A 264 -2.52 1.47 19.57
N GLN A 265 -1.32 2.06 19.66
CA GLN A 265 -1.12 3.47 19.95
C GLN A 265 -1.03 4.29 18.67
N VAL A 266 -1.73 5.42 18.62
CA VAL A 266 -1.72 6.37 17.51
C VAL A 266 -1.65 7.78 18.07
N ARG A 267 -0.72 8.59 17.57
CA ARG A 267 -0.65 10.01 17.94
C ARG A 267 -1.92 10.72 17.48
N ASN A 268 -2.48 11.56 18.34
CA ASN A 268 -3.69 12.30 18.04
C ASN A 268 -3.48 13.28 16.87
N ALA A 269 -2.29 13.89 16.77
CA ALA A 269 -1.90 14.73 15.64
C ALA A 269 -1.99 14.01 14.28
N ASP A 270 -1.86 12.68 14.27
CA ASP A 270 -1.93 11.89 13.04
C ASP A 270 -3.36 11.56 12.59
N VAL A 271 -4.34 11.76 13.46
CA VAL A 271 -5.77 11.49 13.18
C VAL A 271 -6.69 12.70 13.34
N ALA A 272 -6.17 13.81 13.88
CA ALA A 272 -6.87 15.07 14.02
C ALA A 272 -7.36 15.58 12.64
N PRO A 273 -8.68 15.70 12.41
CA PRO A 273 -9.23 16.11 11.10
C PRO A 273 -8.72 17.47 10.60
N GLU A 274 -8.44 18.40 11.51
CA GLU A 274 -7.89 19.73 11.22
C GLU A 274 -6.47 19.69 10.65
N HIS A 275 -5.69 18.66 11.01
CA HIS A 275 -4.33 18.44 10.50
C HIS A 275 -4.31 17.47 9.33
N ASN A 276 -5.35 16.65 9.18
CA ASN A 276 -5.43 15.56 8.21
C ASN A 276 -6.68 15.63 7.32
N PRO A 277 -6.93 16.77 6.65
CA PRO A 277 -8.07 16.89 5.75
C PRO A 277 -7.96 15.88 4.60
N GLY A 278 -9.04 15.18 4.30
CA GLY A 278 -9.09 14.20 3.21
C GLY A 278 -8.37 12.88 3.48
N ALA A 279 -7.80 12.68 4.68
CA ALA A 279 -7.09 11.44 5.01
C ALA A 279 -8.02 10.22 5.07
N LEU A 280 -7.51 9.08 4.61
CA LEU A 280 -8.14 7.77 4.72
C LEU A 280 -7.39 6.93 5.76
N TYR A 281 -8.12 6.18 6.59
CA TYR A 281 -7.53 5.39 7.66
C TYR A 281 -7.84 3.91 7.51
N PHE A 282 -6.88 3.07 7.85
CA PHE A 282 -6.98 1.62 7.75
C PHE A 282 -6.42 0.98 9.00
N VAL A 283 -7.02 -0.12 9.41
CA VAL A 283 -6.45 -1.02 10.42
C VAL A 283 -5.98 -2.29 9.75
N GLU A 284 -4.90 -2.87 10.25
CA GLU A 284 -4.30 -4.10 9.77
C GLU A 284 -4.15 -5.08 10.92
N GLY A 285 -4.32 -6.37 10.64
CA GLY A 285 -3.86 -7.42 11.52
C GLY A 285 -2.96 -8.39 10.77
N ILE A 286 -1.95 -8.93 11.47
CA ILE A 286 -0.99 -9.89 10.93
C ILE A 286 -0.86 -11.04 11.93
N TYR A 287 -1.06 -12.27 11.45
CA TYR A 287 -0.82 -13.48 12.24
C TYR A 287 0.58 -14.02 11.95
N ILE A 288 1.29 -14.44 12.99
CA ILE A 288 2.54 -15.20 12.86
C ILE A 288 2.34 -16.53 13.59
N HIS A 289 2.62 -17.64 12.91
CA HIS A 289 2.47 -18.98 13.47
C HIS A 289 3.57 -19.93 12.98
N LEU A 290 4.10 -20.77 13.87
CA LEU A 290 5.19 -21.70 13.58
C LEU A 290 4.87 -22.66 12.45
N GLU A 291 3.75 -23.38 12.56
CA GLU A 291 3.38 -24.42 11.60
C GLU A 291 2.98 -23.83 10.23
N ASP A 292 2.49 -22.60 10.20
CA ASP A 292 2.19 -21.83 8.97
C ASP A 292 3.48 -21.45 8.23
N ALA A 293 4.49 -20.98 8.98
CA ALA A 293 5.82 -20.73 8.45
C ALA A 293 6.48 -22.02 7.96
N GLN A 294 6.45 -23.11 8.73
CA GLN A 294 7.02 -24.41 8.36
C GLN A 294 6.39 -25.01 7.10
N ALA A 295 5.11 -24.73 6.85
CA ALA A 295 4.42 -25.13 5.63
C ALA A 295 4.73 -24.22 4.43
N GLY A 296 5.44 -23.11 4.63
CA GLY A 296 5.76 -22.12 3.59
C GLY A 296 4.60 -21.18 3.25
N ASN A 297 3.57 -21.11 4.10
CA ASN A 297 2.32 -20.37 3.81
C ASN A 297 2.29 -18.96 4.42
N ALA A 298 3.31 -18.55 5.17
CA ALA A 298 3.34 -17.31 5.98
C ALA A 298 3.34 -15.96 5.23
N LEU A 299 2.96 -15.91 3.94
CA LEU A 299 2.94 -14.68 3.13
C LEU A 299 1.53 -14.16 2.82
N ASN A 300 0.47 -14.81 3.34
CA ASN A 300 -0.94 -14.48 3.14
C ASN A 300 -1.70 -14.17 4.46
N ASN A 301 -0.96 -13.97 5.55
CA ASN A 301 -1.49 -13.92 6.92
C ASN A 301 -1.78 -12.49 7.45
N ALA A 302 -1.67 -11.49 6.56
CA ALA A 302 -2.04 -10.10 6.82
C ALA A 302 -3.34 -9.73 6.11
N SER A 303 -4.16 -8.90 6.75
CA SER A 303 -5.38 -8.35 6.17
C SER A 303 -5.60 -6.93 6.66
N TYR A 304 -6.27 -6.10 5.85
CA TYR A 304 -6.62 -4.72 6.24
C TYR A 304 -8.11 -4.41 6.08
N ARG A 305 -8.58 -3.38 6.79
CA ARG A 305 -9.96 -2.87 6.68
C ARG A 305 -10.00 -1.36 6.92
N ARG A 306 -10.84 -0.65 6.16
CA ARG A 306 -10.97 0.81 6.29
C ARG A 306 -11.76 1.20 7.54
N VAL A 307 -11.30 2.25 8.20
CA VAL A 307 -11.96 2.86 9.36
C VAL A 307 -12.15 4.36 9.16
N ASN A 308 -13.16 4.91 9.83
CA ASN A 308 -13.30 6.34 10.06
C ASN A 308 -12.71 6.68 11.42
N ILE A 309 -12.09 7.85 11.52
CA ILE A 309 -11.73 8.45 12.81
C ILE A 309 -12.61 9.68 13.04
N ASN A 310 -13.32 9.71 14.18
CA ASN A 310 -14.16 10.83 14.56
C ASN A 310 -13.98 11.17 16.03
N LEU A 311 -14.10 12.43 16.40
CA LEU A 311 -14.23 12.81 17.81
C LEU A 311 -15.48 12.16 18.41
N ASN A 312 -15.36 11.71 19.67
CA ASN A 312 -16.51 11.27 20.44
C ASN A 312 -17.49 12.44 20.67
N GLY A 313 -18.71 12.14 21.14
CA GLY A 313 -19.73 13.17 21.37
C GLY A 313 -19.37 14.22 22.43
N GLN A 314 -18.35 13.96 23.26
CA GLN A 314 -17.81 14.88 24.25
C GLN A 314 -16.63 15.70 23.73
N GLN A 315 -16.15 15.42 22.51
CA GLN A 315 -14.97 16.01 21.89
C GLN A 315 -13.70 15.87 22.73
N THR A 316 -13.53 14.72 23.39
CA THR A 316 -12.38 14.44 24.26
C THR A 316 -11.49 13.31 23.74
N GLN A 317 -11.90 12.58 22.71
CA GLN A 317 -11.16 11.42 22.23
C GLN A 317 -11.48 11.15 20.76
N TYR A 318 -10.45 10.83 19.98
CA TYR A 318 -10.61 10.28 18.63
C TYR A 318 -11.02 8.81 18.72
N ARG A 319 -12.07 8.44 17.98
CA ARG A 319 -12.63 7.10 17.97
C ARG A 319 -12.63 6.51 16.58
N ALA A 320 -12.16 5.27 16.48
CA ALA A 320 -12.21 4.49 15.27
C ALA A 320 -13.54 3.72 15.17
N SER A 321 -14.10 3.69 13.97
CA SER A 321 -15.27 2.88 13.59
C SER A 321 -15.11 2.37 12.16
N PHE A 322 -15.68 1.20 11.84
CA PHE A 322 -15.58 0.70 10.46
C PHE A 322 -16.34 1.58 9.47
N VAL A 323 -15.78 1.69 8.27
CA VAL A 323 -16.53 2.24 7.13
C VAL A 323 -17.61 1.24 6.72
N VAL A 324 -18.84 1.73 6.56
CA VAL A 324 -19.99 0.92 6.13
C VAL A 324 -19.74 0.37 4.74
N ASN A 325 -20.07 -0.91 4.51
CA ASN A 325 -19.87 -1.61 3.24
C ASN A 325 -18.40 -1.64 2.76
N ASN A 326 -17.45 -1.55 3.68
CA ASN A 326 -16.04 -1.80 3.42
C ASN A 326 -15.62 -3.07 4.19
N PRO A 327 -15.72 -4.26 3.58
CA PRO A 327 -15.31 -5.51 4.21
C PRO A 327 -13.78 -5.58 4.32
N THR A 328 -13.30 -6.52 5.13
CA THR A 328 -11.87 -6.86 5.23
C THR A 328 -11.32 -7.27 3.86
N ARG A 329 -10.12 -6.82 3.55
CA ARG A 329 -9.32 -7.26 2.39
C ARG A 329 -8.42 -8.37 2.89
N VAL A 330 -8.83 -9.61 2.59
CA VAL A 330 -8.30 -10.82 3.21
C VAL A 330 -7.01 -11.24 2.52
N GLY A 331 -5.98 -11.56 3.30
CA GLY A 331 -4.68 -12.02 2.80
C GLY A 331 -3.88 -10.96 2.07
N LEU A 332 -4.23 -9.69 2.26
CA LEU A 332 -3.52 -8.53 1.73
C LEU A 332 -2.99 -7.66 2.87
N PRO A 333 -1.67 -7.40 2.92
CA PRO A 333 -1.09 -6.36 3.76
C PRO A 333 -1.67 -4.97 3.43
N ALA A 334 -1.69 -4.08 4.41
CA ALA A 334 -2.35 -2.77 4.30
C ALA A 334 -1.73 -1.85 3.25
N VAL A 335 -0.49 -2.05 2.82
CA VAL A 335 0.11 -1.27 1.73
C VAL A 335 -0.68 -1.39 0.42
N TYR A 336 -1.41 -2.49 0.20
CA TYR A 336 -2.32 -2.65 -0.95
C TYR A 336 -3.50 -1.68 -0.90
N ALA A 337 -3.85 -1.13 0.27
CA ALA A 337 -4.84 -0.06 0.34
C ALA A 337 -4.37 1.18 -0.44
N TRP A 338 -3.08 1.45 -0.51
CA TRP A 338 -2.61 2.60 -1.28
C TRP A 338 -2.91 2.44 -2.77
N GLN A 339 -2.62 1.27 -3.34
CA GLN A 339 -2.97 0.95 -4.73
C GLN A 339 -4.48 0.89 -4.98
N GLU A 340 -5.27 0.44 -4.01
CA GLU A 340 -6.74 0.46 -4.12
C GLU A 340 -7.30 1.88 -4.29
N TYR A 341 -6.70 2.87 -3.63
CA TYR A 341 -7.16 4.28 -3.65
C TYR A 341 -6.37 5.19 -4.60
N ASP A 342 -5.21 4.76 -5.06
CA ASP A 342 -4.39 5.40 -6.08
C ASP A 342 -3.84 4.33 -7.04
N PRO A 343 -4.53 4.06 -8.18
CA PRO A 343 -4.14 3.01 -9.12
C PRO A 343 -2.77 3.23 -9.80
N GLU A 344 -2.17 4.41 -9.69
CA GLU A 344 -0.81 4.68 -10.20
C GLU A 344 0.28 4.20 -9.24
N VAL A 345 -0.08 3.73 -8.05
CA VAL A 345 0.85 3.08 -7.12
C VAL A 345 1.27 1.72 -7.68
N ARG A 346 2.58 1.56 -7.86
CA ARG A 346 3.23 0.29 -8.20
C ARG A 346 3.64 -0.43 -6.92
N ILE A 347 3.39 -1.73 -6.82
CA ILE A 347 3.85 -2.57 -5.69
C ILE A 347 4.83 -3.61 -6.21
N ASP A 348 6.08 -3.52 -5.77
CA ASP A 348 7.12 -4.51 -6.02
C ASP A 348 7.27 -5.44 -4.81
N ILE A 349 7.40 -6.74 -5.07
CA ILE A 349 7.49 -7.77 -4.03
C ILE A 349 8.89 -8.37 -4.07
N VAL A 350 9.54 -8.43 -2.91
CA VAL A 350 10.84 -9.06 -2.73
C VAL A 350 10.72 -10.17 -1.69
N ASP A 351 10.82 -11.41 -2.16
CA ASP A 351 10.81 -12.60 -1.30
C ASP A 351 12.24 -13.08 -1.00
N ILE A 352 12.47 -13.48 0.25
CA ILE A 352 13.73 -14.01 0.76
C ILE A 352 13.46 -15.48 1.11
N PRO A 353 13.80 -16.44 0.24
CA PRO A 353 13.18 -17.76 0.20
C PRO A 353 13.38 -18.62 1.46
N ASP A 354 14.52 -18.49 2.13
CA ASP A 354 14.90 -19.36 3.25
C ASP A 354 15.30 -18.57 4.51
N GLU A 355 14.71 -17.38 4.75
CA GLU A 355 15.06 -16.58 5.92
C GLU A 355 14.67 -17.26 7.24
N GLY A 356 13.51 -17.91 7.28
CA GLY A 356 13.05 -18.69 8.43
C GLY A 356 13.70 -20.07 8.55
N GLY A 357 14.44 -20.49 7.53
CA GLY A 357 14.95 -21.85 7.29
C GLY A 357 14.45 -22.41 5.95
N GLU A 358 14.82 -23.66 5.64
CA GLU A 358 14.50 -24.28 4.33
C GLU A 358 13.00 -24.24 4.04
N GLY A 359 12.61 -23.57 2.95
CA GLY A 359 11.22 -23.46 2.51
C GLY A 359 10.36 -22.46 3.30
N MET A 360 10.97 -21.65 4.19
CA MET A 360 10.26 -20.65 5.01
C MET A 360 10.62 -19.22 4.56
N PRO A 361 9.83 -18.65 3.63
CA PRO A 361 10.15 -17.37 3.02
C PRO A 361 9.79 -16.17 3.90
N ALA A 362 10.55 -15.10 3.75
CA ALA A 362 10.17 -13.76 4.19
C ALA A 362 9.80 -12.86 2.99
N ARG A 363 9.02 -11.80 3.23
CA ARG A 363 8.56 -10.85 2.20
C ARG A 363 8.73 -9.41 2.64
N ILE A 364 9.20 -8.59 1.70
CA ILE A 364 9.17 -7.13 1.77
C ILE A 364 8.37 -6.64 0.56
N LEU A 365 7.44 -5.71 0.78
CA LEU A 365 6.68 -5.05 -0.27
C LEU A 365 7.11 -3.58 -0.36
N ILE A 366 7.28 -3.08 -1.57
CA ILE A 366 7.67 -1.70 -1.83
C ILE A 366 6.59 -1.08 -2.69
N ALA A 367 5.77 -0.22 -2.10
CA ALA A 367 4.83 0.58 -2.85
C ALA A 367 5.47 1.90 -3.26
N THR A 368 5.41 2.22 -4.56
CA THR A 368 6.00 3.42 -5.14
C THR A 368 4.95 4.23 -5.86
N ARG A 369 4.95 5.54 -5.61
CA ARG A 369 4.16 6.52 -6.34
C ARG A 369 5.07 7.64 -6.81
N VAL A 370 5.10 7.88 -8.12
CA VAL A 370 5.78 9.05 -8.71
C VAL A 370 4.76 9.97 -9.34
N SER A 371 4.82 11.25 -9.05
CA SER A 371 3.90 12.26 -9.56
C SER A 371 4.65 13.53 -9.93
N GLU A 372 4.34 14.11 -11.09
CA GLU A 372 4.67 15.50 -11.38
C GLU A 372 3.67 16.41 -10.63
N ILE A 373 4.17 17.19 -9.68
CA ILE A 373 3.32 18.01 -8.77
C ILE A 373 3.24 19.47 -9.20
N GLU A 374 4.25 19.94 -9.93
CA GLU A 374 4.35 21.22 -10.63
C GLU A 374 5.16 20.98 -11.91
N ASP A 375 5.23 21.95 -12.82
CA ASP A 375 5.98 21.84 -14.08
C ASP A 375 7.43 21.41 -13.81
N ASP A 376 7.79 20.20 -14.27
CA ASP A 376 9.09 19.55 -14.06
C ASP A 376 9.51 19.39 -12.58
N VAL A 377 8.56 19.41 -11.64
CA VAL A 377 8.79 19.08 -10.23
C VAL A 377 8.18 17.73 -9.91
N TRP A 378 9.03 16.78 -9.57
CA TRP A 378 8.66 15.38 -9.36
C TRP A 378 8.69 15.01 -7.88
N ARG A 379 7.62 14.34 -7.42
CA ARG A 379 7.53 13.73 -6.10
C ARG A 379 7.59 12.22 -6.23
N TYR A 380 8.54 11.63 -5.51
CA TYR A 380 8.72 10.19 -5.34
C TYR A 380 8.34 9.81 -3.93
N VAL A 381 7.42 8.87 -3.76
CA VAL A 381 7.04 8.32 -2.46
C VAL A 381 7.24 6.82 -2.49
N TYR A 382 8.01 6.31 -1.54
CA TYR A 382 8.28 4.88 -1.33
C TYR A 382 7.76 4.48 0.05
N ALA A 383 6.72 3.65 0.10
CA ALA A 383 6.25 3.01 1.33
C ALA A 383 6.73 1.55 1.34
N ILE A 384 7.71 1.25 2.19
CA ILE A 384 8.34 -0.07 2.27
C ILE A 384 7.77 -0.81 3.47
N GLN A 385 6.97 -1.85 3.21
CA GLN A 385 6.42 -2.74 4.22
C GLN A 385 7.32 -3.97 4.38
N ASN A 386 7.85 -4.18 5.58
CA ASN A 386 8.40 -5.48 5.94
C ASN A 386 7.25 -6.34 6.51
N LEU A 387 6.83 -7.38 5.78
CA LEU A 387 5.75 -8.25 6.23
C LEU A 387 6.23 -9.15 7.36
N ASN A 388 7.26 -9.97 7.10
CA ASN A 388 7.72 -11.01 8.01
C ASN A 388 9.24 -11.29 7.94
N SER A 389 10.07 -10.37 7.42
CA SER A 389 11.54 -10.51 7.53
C SER A 389 12.00 -10.19 8.95
N ASP A 390 12.56 -11.19 9.63
CA ASP A 390 13.23 -11.03 10.93
C ASP A 390 14.50 -10.18 10.80
N ARG A 391 15.20 -10.31 9.67
CA ARG A 391 16.43 -9.57 9.42
C ARG A 391 16.20 -8.07 9.31
N GLY A 392 15.04 -7.65 8.83
CA GLY A 392 14.66 -6.24 8.71
C GLY A 392 15.59 -5.43 7.81
N VAL A 393 15.28 -4.14 7.63
CA VAL A 393 16.05 -3.24 6.76
C VAL A 393 16.58 -2.05 7.57
N ARG A 394 17.85 -1.68 7.35
CA ARG A 394 18.48 -0.50 7.97
C ARG A 394 18.89 0.58 6.99
N ALA A 395 18.82 0.31 5.70
CA ALA A 395 19.22 1.28 4.68
C ALA A 395 18.40 1.11 3.41
N PHE A 396 18.03 2.23 2.79
CA PHE A 396 17.42 2.28 1.47
C PHE A 396 18.28 3.18 0.59
N ARG A 397 18.72 2.65 -0.56
CA ARG A 397 19.56 3.36 -1.53
C ARG A 397 18.88 3.39 -2.88
N LEU A 398 19.01 4.50 -3.59
CA LEU A 398 18.46 4.68 -4.94
C LEU A 398 19.43 5.45 -5.83
N PRO A 399 19.43 5.20 -7.15
CA PRO A 399 20.15 6.04 -8.10
C PRO A 399 19.65 7.49 -8.04
N SER A 400 20.59 8.44 -8.05
CA SER A 400 20.28 9.86 -7.87
C SER A 400 21.21 10.78 -8.68
N PRO A 401 21.33 10.60 -10.00
CA PRO A 401 22.09 11.52 -10.85
C PRO A 401 21.63 12.96 -10.60
N GLY A 402 22.56 13.83 -10.19
CA GLY A 402 22.31 15.26 -9.99
C GLY A 402 21.30 15.64 -8.90
N LEU A 403 20.86 14.70 -8.05
CA LEU A 403 19.89 15.00 -7.00
C LEU A 403 20.49 15.94 -5.94
N ALA A 404 21.76 15.78 -5.59
CA ALA A 404 22.40 16.61 -4.57
C ALA A 404 22.35 18.11 -4.90
N ASP A 405 22.31 18.45 -6.18
CA ASP A 405 22.37 19.82 -6.70
C ASP A 405 21.00 20.32 -7.22
N SER A 406 19.93 19.52 -7.15
CA SER A 406 18.63 19.88 -7.72
C SER A 406 17.74 20.75 -6.82
N GLY A 407 18.16 21.09 -5.60
CA GLY A 407 17.28 21.78 -4.64
C GLY A 407 16.16 20.89 -4.10
N TYR A 408 16.40 19.58 -4.03
CA TYR A 408 15.45 18.59 -3.53
C TYR A 408 15.00 18.84 -2.07
N THR A 409 13.86 18.26 -1.70
CA THR A 409 13.49 17.99 -0.30
C THR A 409 13.37 16.48 -0.09
N ALA A 410 13.68 16.04 1.14
CA ALA A 410 13.56 14.65 1.54
C ALA A 410 12.83 14.55 2.89
N GLU A 411 11.85 13.65 2.97
CA GLU A 411 11.06 13.39 4.18
C GLU A 411 11.09 11.90 4.52
N PHE A 412 11.02 11.60 5.82
CA PHE A 412 10.99 10.25 6.35
C PHE A 412 9.85 10.13 7.37
N HIS A 413 9.11 9.04 7.31
CA HIS A 413 8.08 8.69 8.29
C HIS A 413 8.21 7.22 8.70
N ALA A 414 8.08 6.96 10.01
CA ALA A 414 7.98 5.64 10.61
C ALA A 414 6.98 5.70 11.78
N PRO A 415 6.33 4.57 12.13
CA PRO A 415 5.52 4.50 13.36
C PRO A 415 6.40 4.63 14.61
N ASP A 416 5.83 5.13 15.70
CA ASP A 416 6.52 5.18 16.98
C ASP A 416 6.53 3.80 17.65
N TYR A 417 7.72 3.28 17.96
CA TYR A 417 7.89 2.21 18.94
C TYR A 417 7.59 2.75 20.34
N HIS A 418 7.01 1.92 21.20
CA HIS A 418 6.55 2.34 22.52
C HIS A 418 6.56 1.19 23.55
N SER A 419 6.30 1.57 24.81
CA SER A 419 6.06 0.65 25.94
C SER A 419 7.18 -0.36 26.23
N GLY A 420 8.44 -0.09 25.84
CA GLY A 420 9.55 -1.01 26.08
C GLY A 420 9.69 -2.12 25.03
N ASP A 421 9.13 -1.93 23.82
CA ASP A 421 9.23 -2.89 22.72
C ASP A 421 10.66 -2.91 22.13
N GLY A 422 11.60 -3.50 22.84
CA GLY A 422 12.97 -3.70 22.36
C GLY A 422 13.82 -4.45 23.38
N VAL A 423 15.07 -4.70 23.00
CA VAL A 423 16.01 -5.51 23.80
C VAL A 423 16.13 -4.92 25.20
N ASP A 424 16.11 -5.80 26.21
CA ASP A 424 16.15 -5.46 27.63
C ASP A 424 14.95 -4.63 28.13
N GLY A 425 13.82 -4.69 27.42
CA GLY A 425 12.61 -3.92 27.74
C GLY A 425 12.74 -2.42 27.48
N VAL A 426 13.74 -2.03 26.66
CA VAL A 426 13.95 -0.65 26.22
C VAL A 426 13.25 -0.44 24.89
N THR A 427 12.42 0.60 24.79
CA THR A 427 11.76 0.97 23.53
C THR A 427 12.79 1.15 22.42
N ILE A 428 12.60 0.46 21.29
CA ILE A 428 13.38 0.71 20.06
C ILE A 428 13.37 2.21 19.75
N GLU A 429 14.50 2.73 19.31
CA GLU A 429 14.63 4.14 19.02
C GLU A 429 13.70 4.59 17.90
N ASN A 430 13.13 5.79 18.05
CA ASN A 430 12.33 6.45 17.03
C ASN A 430 13.15 7.51 16.25
N THR A 431 14.48 7.45 16.32
CA THR A 431 15.38 8.38 15.62
C THR A 431 15.14 8.29 14.11
N PRO A 432 14.74 9.38 13.41
CA PRO A 432 14.52 9.37 11.97
C PRO A 432 15.75 8.90 11.18
N TRP A 433 15.54 8.24 10.03
CA TRP A 433 16.67 7.94 9.16
C TRP A 433 17.18 9.21 8.50
N GLU A 434 18.49 9.43 8.56
CA GLU A 434 19.10 10.58 7.92
C GLU A 434 19.21 10.36 6.40
N PHE A 435 18.82 11.37 5.64
CA PHE A 435 19.02 11.37 4.19
C PHE A 435 20.43 11.88 3.84
N THR A 436 21.17 11.08 3.09
CA THR A 436 22.46 11.47 2.52
C THR A 436 22.32 11.58 1.00
N PRO A 437 22.23 12.80 0.44
CA PRO A 437 22.27 12.98 -1.01
C PRO A 437 23.68 12.68 -1.54
N SER A 438 23.79 12.17 -2.76
CA SER A 438 25.05 12.21 -3.49
C SER A 438 24.81 12.32 -5.00
N THR A 439 25.85 12.68 -5.74
CA THR A 439 25.86 12.61 -7.20
C THR A 439 25.97 11.13 -7.60
N GLY A 440 24.84 10.46 -7.77
CA GLY A 440 24.77 9.09 -8.28
C GLY A 440 23.99 8.12 -7.39
N VAL A 441 24.14 8.15 -6.06
CA VAL A 441 23.36 7.29 -5.14
C VAL A 441 22.94 8.04 -3.89
N ALA A 442 21.64 8.22 -3.70
CA ALA A 442 21.09 8.76 -2.48
C ALA A 442 20.76 7.62 -1.51
N ALA A 443 20.80 7.92 -0.21
CA ALA A 443 20.55 6.91 0.81
C ALA A 443 19.82 7.47 2.02
N TRP A 444 18.93 6.66 2.60
CA TRP A 444 18.59 6.76 4.02
C TRP A 444 19.18 5.57 4.76
N ALA A 445 19.62 5.79 6.00
CA ALA A 445 20.07 4.71 6.86
C ALA A 445 19.89 5.01 8.35
N THR A 446 19.90 3.94 9.14
CA THR A 446 20.11 3.95 10.59
C THR A 446 21.41 3.21 10.94
N GLU A 447 21.73 3.13 12.23
CA GLU A 447 22.92 2.47 12.76
C GLU A 447 22.96 0.96 12.45
N ASN A 448 24.13 0.34 12.57
CA ASN A 448 24.25 -1.11 12.36
C ASN A 448 23.78 -1.89 13.60
N TYR A 449 23.27 -3.10 13.38
CA TYR A 449 22.79 -3.98 14.45
C TYR A 449 23.86 -4.30 15.51
N SER A 450 25.13 -4.42 15.10
CA SER A 450 26.25 -4.68 16.02
C SER A 450 26.60 -3.50 16.93
N GLU A 451 26.16 -2.29 16.56
CA GLU A 451 26.39 -1.06 17.33
C GLU A 451 25.19 -0.78 18.22
N ASN A 452 23.99 -0.86 17.66
CA ASN A 452 22.73 -0.62 18.36
C ASN A 452 21.64 -1.60 17.90
N PRO A 453 21.35 -2.67 18.67
CA PRO A 453 20.27 -3.61 18.35
C PRO A 453 18.87 -2.97 18.49
N ASN A 454 18.75 -1.84 19.18
CA ASN A 454 17.54 -1.04 19.32
C ASN A 454 17.48 0.15 18.34
N ALA A 455 18.38 0.20 17.35
CA ALA A 455 18.29 1.19 16.27
C ALA A 455 16.96 1.07 15.53
N ASN A 456 16.50 2.21 14.99
CA ASN A 456 15.22 2.38 14.29
C ASN A 456 15.18 1.66 12.93
N ALA A 457 15.52 0.37 12.83
CA ALA A 457 15.45 -0.35 11.56
C ALA A 457 14.00 -0.71 11.21
N LEU A 458 13.66 -0.82 9.92
CA LEU A 458 12.37 -1.31 9.43
C LEU A 458 12.19 -2.79 9.83
N ARG A 459 11.48 -3.02 10.94
CA ARG A 459 11.18 -4.35 11.50
C ARG A 459 9.91 -4.93 10.89
N TRP A 460 9.67 -6.20 11.18
CA TRP A 460 8.53 -6.91 10.64
C TRP A 460 7.20 -6.31 11.10
N GLY A 461 6.20 -6.45 10.25
CA GLY A 461 4.88 -5.88 10.46
C GLY A 461 4.88 -4.36 10.57
N THR A 462 5.90 -3.66 10.04
CA THR A 462 5.93 -2.19 9.96
C THR A 462 6.15 -1.65 8.54
N VAL A 463 5.81 -0.38 8.33
CA VAL A 463 5.95 0.36 7.06
C VAL A 463 6.70 1.66 7.29
N TYR A 464 7.77 1.88 6.54
CA TYR A 464 8.53 3.14 6.56
C TYR A 464 8.33 3.84 5.22
N THR A 465 8.09 5.15 5.27
CA THR A 465 7.76 5.96 4.10
C THR A 465 8.84 7.00 3.85
N PHE A 466 9.37 7.00 2.64
CA PHE A 466 10.44 7.91 2.18
C PHE A 466 9.89 8.77 1.05
N THR A 467 10.03 10.09 1.15
CA THR A 467 9.58 11.01 0.11
C THR A 467 10.74 11.86 -0.39
N ILE A 468 10.87 12.01 -1.71
CA ILE A 468 11.75 12.99 -2.35
C ILE A 468 10.87 13.89 -3.20
N THR A 469 11.05 15.20 -3.11
CA THR A 469 10.54 16.15 -4.11
C THR A 469 11.72 16.85 -4.76
N THR A 470 11.78 16.88 -6.08
CA THR A 470 12.93 17.44 -6.82
C THR A 470 12.50 17.99 -8.18
N PRO A 471 12.99 19.18 -8.58
CA PRO A 471 12.86 19.68 -9.94
C PRO A 471 13.84 18.97 -10.88
N GLY A 472 13.56 18.94 -12.19
CA GLY A 472 14.50 18.52 -13.24
C GLY A 472 14.97 17.07 -13.16
N ARG A 473 14.23 16.23 -12.44
CA ARG A 473 14.55 14.81 -12.23
C ARG A 473 13.33 13.94 -12.51
N PRO A 474 12.96 13.73 -13.79
CA PRO A 474 11.88 12.84 -14.17
C PRO A 474 12.20 11.37 -13.81
N PRO A 475 11.18 10.50 -13.71
CA PRO A 475 11.39 9.13 -13.29
C PRO A 475 12.13 8.30 -14.33
N GLU A 476 13.13 7.57 -13.88
CA GLU A 476 13.76 6.46 -14.62
C GLU A 476 13.79 5.20 -13.76
N GLU A 477 13.80 4.02 -14.39
CA GLU A 477 14.00 2.77 -13.65
C GLU A 477 15.45 2.70 -13.16
N GLY A 478 15.61 2.56 -11.85
CA GLY A 478 16.90 2.51 -11.17
C GLY A 478 17.05 1.28 -10.29
N ASP A 479 18.28 0.77 -10.20
CA ASP A 479 18.66 -0.30 -9.28
C ASP A 479 18.73 0.22 -7.84
N CYS A 480 17.62 0.12 -7.12
CA CYS A 480 17.52 0.44 -5.71
C CYS A 480 17.98 -0.74 -4.84
N VAL A 481 18.49 -0.43 -3.64
CA VAL A 481 19.06 -1.43 -2.72
C VAL A 481 18.53 -1.26 -1.30
N LEU A 482 17.96 -2.32 -0.75
CA LEU A 482 17.62 -2.45 0.68
C LEU A 482 18.77 -3.14 1.41
N GLY A 483 19.41 -2.46 2.35
CA GLY A 483 20.44 -3.04 3.22
C GLY A 483 19.81 -3.68 4.45
N LEU A 484 20.03 -4.98 4.67
CA LEU A 484 19.44 -5.72 5.79
C LEU A 484 20.06 -5.32 7.14
N PHE A 485 19.29 -5.41 8.22
CA PHE A 485 19.70 -4.94 9.55
C PHE A 485 20.39 -6.04 10.37
N LYS A 486 19.70 -7.13 10.68
CA LYS A 486 20.30 -8.27 11.38
C LYS A 486 21.15 -9.12 10.42
N PRO A 487 22.28 -9.66 10.90
CA PRO A 487 23.03 -10.66 10.13
C PRO A 487 22.20 -11.94 9.94
N GLY A 488 22.51 -12.71 8.90
CA GLY A 488 21.82 -13.96 8.60
C GLY A 488 22.39 -14.64 7.36
N ALA A 489 21.88 -15.84 7.04
CA ALA A 489 22.23 -16.53 5.80
C ALA A 489 21.72 -15.75 4.57
N GLY A 490 22.39 -15.92 3.43
CA GLY A 490 22.05 -15.21 2.19
C GLY A 490 22.69 -13.82 2.08
N PRO A 491 22.21 -12.98 1.14
CA PRO A 491 22.83 -11.68 0.89
C PRO A 491 22.60 -10.71 2.06
N ALA A 492 23.48 -9.71 2.20
CA ALA A 492 23.34 -8.63 3.19
C ALA A 492 22.43 -7.47 2.70
N SER A 493 21.95 -7.57 1.46
CA SER A 493 21.12 -6.57 0.81
C SER A 493 20.24 -7.19 -0.26
N LEU A 494 19.15 -6.52 -0.60
CA LEU A 494 18.21 -6.90 -1.64
C LEU A 494 18.21 -5.81 -2.71
N ALA A 495 18.26 -6.21 -3.98
CA ALA A 495 18.18 -5.28 -5.11
C ALA A 495 16.76 -5.32 -5.69
N VAL A 496 16.28 -4.16 -6.16
CA VAL A 496 14.94 -3.98 -6.71
C VAL A 496 14.96 -2.84 -7.72
N SER A 497 14.38 -3.04 -8.91
CA SER A 497 14.23 -1.98 -9.92
C SER A 497 12.99 -1.15 -9.59
N LEU A 498 13.19 0.12 -9.25
CA LEU A 498 12.10 1.05 -8.93
C LEU A 498 12.25 2.34 -9.74
N PRO A 499 11.16 3.07 -9.99
CA PRO A 499 11.25 4.46 -10.41
C PRO A 499 12.07 5.27 -9.40
N ALA A 500 13.13 5.94 -9.86
CA ALA A 500 14.00 6.80 -9.08
C ALA A 500 14.18 8.15 -9.80
N PRO A 501 14.61 9.22 -9.09
CA PRO A 501 15.03 10.47 -9.72
C PRO A 501 16.08 10.19 -10.79
N GLY A 502 15.66 10.31 -12.05
CA GLY A 502 16.51 10.11 -13.22
C GLY A 502 16.74 11.44 -13.95
N GLY A 503 16.93 11.32 -15.26
CA GLY A 503 17.28 12.43 -16.14
C GLY A 503 18.77 12.60 -16.30
N CYS A 504 19.14 13.20 -17.42
CA CYS A 504 20.50 13.64 -17.69
C CYS A 504 20.91 14.66 -16.61
N PHE A 505 22.04 14.41 -15.94
CA PHE A 505 22.67 15.43 -15.10
C PHE A 505 24.07 15.71 -15.62
N LEU A 506 24.20 16.85 -16.28
CA LEU A 506 25.47 17.46 -16.57
C LEU A 506 25.47 18.80 -15.86
N ALA A 507 26.40 19.00 -14.93
CA ALA A 507 26.45 20.24 -14.14
C ALA A 507 26.54 21.51 -15.00
N GLY A 508 27.00 21.37 -16.24
CA GLY A 508 27.07 22.44 -17.23
C GLY A 508 25.92 22.51 -18.23
N ASP A 509 24.92 21.63 -18.16
CA ASP A 509 23.73 21.66 -19.03
C ASP A 509 22.69 22.59 -18.36
N VAL A 510 22.81 23.87 -18.65
CA VAL A 510 21.91 24.92 -18.11
C VAL A 510 20.67 25.10 -18.99
N THR A 511 20.69 24.65 -20.24
CA THR A 511 19.52 24.67 -21.14
C THR A 511 18.57 23.50 -20.87
N GLY A 512 19.06 22.44 -20.23
CA GLY A 512 18.30 21.23 -19.91
C GLY A 512 18.04 20.37 -21.13
N ASP A 513 18.89 20.45 -22.16
CA ASP A 513 18.69 19.73 -23.44
C ASP A 513 19.42 18.38 -23.51
N GLY A 514 20.16 18.02 -22.46
CA GLY A 514 20.92 16.78 -22.34
C GLY A 514 22.35 16.88 -22.89
N GLU A 515 22.74 18.00 -23.47
CA GLU A 515 24.10 18.25 -23.94
C GLU A 515 24.72 19.43 -23.19
N VAL A 516 26.05 19.46 -23.08
CA VAL A 516 26.76 20.67 -22.63
C VAL A 516 27.48 21.25 -23.82
N GLY A 517 26.94 22.33 -24.38
CA GLY A 517 27.37 22.87 -25.64
C GLY A 517 27.49 24.39 -25.67
N PHE A 518 27.48 24.91 -26.89
CA PHE A 518 27.52 26.35 -27.11
C PHE A 518 26.24 27.05 -26.65
N ASP A 519 25.12 26.33 -26.60
CA ASP A 519 23.84 26.88 -26.15
C ASP A 519 23.88 27.14 -24.64
N ASP A 520 24.43 26.23 -23.84
CA ASP A 520 24.71 26.44 -22.41
C ASP A 520 25.67 27.57 -22.13
N LEU A 521 26.78 27.59 -22.86
CA LEU A 521 27.78 28.64 -22.71
C LEU A 521 27.19 29.99 -23.09
N SER A 522 26.35 30.04 -24.12
CA SER A 522 25.66 31.27 -24.54
C SER A 522 24.65 31.72 -23.48
N GLU A 523 23.86 30.82 -22.92
CA GLU A 523 22.90 31.08 -21.85
C GLU A 523 23.60 31.64 -20.61
N VAL A 524 24.63 30.95 -20.10
CA VAL A 524 25.43 31.41 -18.95
C VAL A 524 26.08 32.77 -19.20
N LEU A 525 26.71 32.97 -20.37
CA LEU A 525 27.37 34.24 -20.68
C LEU A 525 26.37 35.39 -20.85
N SER A 526 25.16 35.13 -21.34
CA SER A 526 24.13 36.14 -21.52
C SER A 526 23.58 36.68 -20.20
N GLY A 527 23.52 35.84 -19.16
CA GLY A 527 23.08 36.18 -17.81
C GLY A 527 24.22 36.35 -16.79
N PHE A 528 25.48 36.39 -17.24
CA PHE A 528 26.64 36.36 -16.34
C PHE A 528 26.73 37.62 -15.47
N GLY A 529 26.79 37.42 -14.15
CA GLY A 529 26.82 38.49 -13.15
C GLY A 529 25.45 39.00 -12.71
N GLU A 530 24.36 38.47 -13.30
CA GLU A 530 22.98 38.71 -12.86
C GLU A 530 22.30 37.40 -12.42
N THR A 531 22.11 36.47 -13.36
CA THR A 531 21.46 35.16 -13.13
C THR A 531 22.48 34.06 -12.88
N TYR A 532 23.63 34.11 -13.56
CA TYR A 532 24.66 33.08 -13.50
C TYR A 532 25.99 33.62 -12.98
N GLY A 533 26.75 32.78 -12.29
CA GLY A 533 28.01 33.12 -11.63
C GLY A 533 29.22 32.34 -12.18
N PHE A 534 30.36 32.53 -11.51
CA PHE A 534 31.59 31.81 -11.84
C PHE A 534 31.47 30.29 -11.66
N GLU A 535 30.59 29.83 -10.77
CA GLU A 535 30.35 28.39 -10.56
C GLU A 535 29.64 27.77 -11.78
N ASP A 536 28.60 28.41 -12.31
CA ASP A 536 27.90 27.94 -13.51
C ASP A 536 28.81 27.94 -14.74
N LEU A 537 29.56 29.02 -14.96
CA LEU A 537 30.53 29.09 -16.05
C LEU A 537 31.63 28.03 -15.91
N SER A 538 32.09 27.77 -14.68
CA SER A 538 33.05 26.71 -14.41
C SER A 538 32.45 25.34 -14.69
N ALA A 539 31.17 25.13 -14.39
CA ALA A 539 30.48 23.87 -14.64
C ALA A 539 30.33 23.61 -16.15
N VAL A 540 29.82 24.59 -16.92
CA VAL A 540 29.74 24.52 -18.39
C VAL A 540 31.09 24.21 -19.02
N LEU A 541 32.15 24.90 -18.61
CA LEU A 541 33.49 24.68 -19.15
C LEU A 541 34.09 23.33 -18.73
N ALA A 542 33.80 22.85 -17.52
CA ALA A 542 34.30 21.59 -17.02
C ALA A 542 33.64 20.38 -17.71
N THR A 543 32.39 20.51 -18.13
CA THR A 543 31.64 19.44 -18.79
C THR A 543 31.38 19.69 -20.28
N PHE A 544 32.03 20.70 -20.89
CA PHE A 544 31.80 21.08 -22.29
C PHE A 544 32.03 19.91 -23.26
N GLY A 545 31.03 19.62 -24.09
CA GLY A 545 30.98 18.50 -25.02
C GLY A 545 30.50 17.18 -24.40
N ALA A 546 30.08 17.18 -23.13
CA ALA A 546 29.40 16.03 -22.54
C ALA A 546 27.95 15.94 -23.05
N SER A 547 27.40 14.73 -23.08
CA SER A 547 25.99 14.50 -23.35
C SER A 547 25.46 13.27 -22.60
N CYS A 548 24.17 13.31 -22.26
CA CYS A 548 23.31 12.17 -21.94
C CYS A 548 21.96 12.35 -22.65
#